data_AF-A0A524PMP3-F1
#
_entry.id   AF-A0A524PMP3-F1
#
_cell.length_a   1.000
_cell.length_b   1.000
_cell.length_c   1.000
_cell.angle_alpha   90.00
_cell.angle_beta   90.00
_cell.angle_gamma   90.00
#
_symmetry.space_group_name_H-M   'P 1'
#
loop_
_entity.id
_entity.type
_entity.pdbx_description
1 polymer ?
#
loop_
_entity_poly.entity_id
_entity_poly.type
_entity_poly.pdbx_seq_one_letter_code
_entity_poly.pdbx_strand_id
1 'polypeptide(L)'
;MRFYRVIGTKQGLLVLSSIVSVLLIVVYFLFPAIRNNTRDQYEQEAARIMKASIDIISAYCRDNEINIDRINDPALTGLVGGEMTGITTTLGHLEAKRTTLDPRFASLVVELLTQAGVKRGDTIAIGSSGSFPALMIASLAAAEAM
;
A
#
# COMPACT_ATOMS: atom_id res chain seq x y z
N MET A 1 10.36 -25.75 62.20
CA MET A 1 10.60 -24.91 61.01
C MET A 1 9.72 -25.40 59.86
N ARG A 2 8.69 -24.64 59.47
CA ARG A 2 7.83 -24.94 58.31
C ARG A 2 7.98 -23.78 57.33
N PHE A 3 8.73 -23.98 56.26
CA PHE A 3 8.80 -23.06 55.12
C PHE A 3 7.60 -23.33 54.20
N TYR A 4 6.61 -22.43 54.21
CA TYR A 4 5.55 -22.42 53.19
C TYR A 4 6.11 -21.78 51.90
N ARG A 5 6.09 -22.56 50.82
CA ARG A 5 6.59 -22.20 49.49
C ARG A 5 5.56 -21.28 48.80
N VAL A 6 5.74 -19.96 48.87
CA VAL A 6 4.93 -18.95 48.15
C VAL A 6 5.42 -18.82 46.69
N ILE A 7 5.49 -19.94 45.96
CA ILE A 7 5.96 -19.96 44.56
C ILE A 7 4.78 -20.09 43.57
N GLY A 8 3.61 -20.55 44.03
CA GLY A 8 2.46 -20.81 43.15
C GLY A 8 1.70 -19.59 42.63
N THR A 9 1.72 -18.45 43.34
CA THR A 9 0.90 -17.27 42.99
C THR A 9 1.42 -16.52 41.77
N LYS A 10 2.73 -16.37 41.62
CA LYS A 10 3.33 -15.67 40.46
C LYS A 10 3.22 -16.48 39.17
N GLN A 11 3.39 -17.80 39.26
CA GLN A 11 3.21 -18.69 38.10
C GLN A 11 1.74 -18.77 37.66
N GLY A 12 0.81 -18.84 38.62
CA GLY A 12 -0.63 -18.79 38.32
C GLY A 12 -1.06 -17.49 37.63
N LEU A 13 -0.48 -16.35 38.04
CA LEU A 13 -0.76 -15.05 37.42
C LEU A 13 -0.30 -14.98 35.94
N LEU A 14 0.89 -15.53 35.63
CA LEU A 14 1.42 -15.57 34.27
C LEU A 14 0.60 -16.48 33.34
N VAL A 15 0.13 -17.63 33.86
CA VAL A 15 -0.73 -18.54 33.10
C VAL A 15 -2.08 -17.88 32.83
N LEU A 16 -2.66 -17.21 33.83
CA LEU A 16 -3.92 -16.47 33.67
C LEU A 16 -3.80 -15.36 32.63
N SER A 17 -2.75 -14.52 32.69
CA SER A 17 -2.54 -13.44 31.72
C SER A 17 -2.35 -13.96 30.30
N SER A 18 -1.70 -15.11 30.15
CA SER A 18 -1.50 -15.76 28.84
C SER A 18 -2.83 -16.26 28.27
N ILE A 19 -3.66 -16.91 29.09
CA ILE A 19 -4.99 -17.36 28.69
C ILE A 19 -5.87 -16.18 28.28
N VAL A 20 -5.91 -15.12 29.09
CA VAL A 20 -6.67 -13.90 28.77
C VAL A 20 -6.19 -13.28 27.46
N SER A 21 -4.88 -13.21 27.23
CA SER A 21 -4.31 -12.66 25.98
C SER A 21 -4.71 -13.48 24.75
N VAL A 22 -4.60 -14.82 24.83
CA VAL A 22 -5.03 -15.72 23.76
C VAL A 22 -6.53 -15.59 23.52
N LEU A 23 -7.33 -15.49 24.58
CA LEU A 23 -8.78 -15.36 24.48
C LEU A 23 -9.18 -14.03 23.84
N LEU A 24 -8.49 -12.92 24.15
CA LEU A 24 -8.68 -11.64 23.48
C LEU A 24 -8.32 -11.70 21.99
N ILE A 25 -7.23 -12.39 21.62
CA ILE A 25 -6.85 -12.59 20.21
C ILE A 25 -7.91 -13.42 19.48
N VAL A 26 -8.38 -14.51 20.08
CA VAL A 26 -9.44 -15.37 19.51
C VAL A 26 -10.73 -14.58 19.34
N VAL A 27 -11.14 -13.80 20.34
CA VAL A 27 -12.31 -12.92 20.25
C VAL A 27 -12.13 -11.89 19.13
N TYR A 28 -10.96 -11.26 19.01
CA TYR A 28 -10.67 -10.33 17.92
C TYR A 28 -10.85 -10.97 16.54
N PHE A 29 -10.41 -12.23 16.35
CA PHE A 29 -10.59 -12.95 15.09
C PHE A 29 -12.03 -13.46 14.86
N LEU A 30 -12.78 -13.77 15.93
CA LEU A 30 -14.17 -14.22 15.85
C LEU A 30 -15.17 -13.09 15.59
N PHE A 31 -14.81 -11.86 15.96
CA PHE A 31 -15.55 -10.66 15.60
C PHE A 31 -14.78 -9.90 14.52
N PRO A 32 -14.85 -10.31 13.24
CA PRO A 32 -14.50 -9.40 12.18
C PRO A 32 -15.45 -8.21 12.35
N ALA A 33 -14.91 -7.08 12.82
CA ALA A 33 -15.63 -5.83 12.73
C ALA A 33 -16.04 -5.72 11.27
N ILE A 34 -17.36 -5.74 11.01
CA ILE A 34 -17.92 -5.70 9.67
C ILE A 34 -17.54 -4.34 9.09
N ARG A 35 -16.35 -4.27 8.50
CA ARG A 35 -15.81 -3.09 7.84
C ARG A 35 -16.03 -3.28 6.34
N ASN A 36 -17.28 -3.61 5.97
CA ASN A 36 -17.74 -3.57 4.59
C ASN A 36 -18.17 -2.13 4.29
N ASN A 37 -17.24 -1.19 4.34
CA ASN A 37 -17.49 0.16 3.84
C ASN A 37 -17.19 0.17 2.33
N THR A 38 -18.03 0.83 1.54
CA THR A 38 -17.82 1.05 0.10
C THR A 38 -16.43 1.62 -0.18
N ARG A 39 -15.91 2.45 0.74
CA ARG A 39 -14.53 2.96 0.67
C ARG A 39 -13.48 1.84 0.67
N ASP A 40 -13.60 0.89 1.60
CA ASP A 40 -12.64 -0.22 1.72
C ASP A 40 -12.68 -1.09 0.45
N GLN A 41 -13.82 -1.14 -0.26
CA GLN A 41 -13.92 -1.79 -1.57
C GLN A 41 -13.20 -1.00 -2.67
N TYR A 42 -13.38 0.33 -2.73
CA TYR A 42 -12.68 1.20 -3.67
C TYR A 42 -11.17 1.17 -3.48
N GLU A 43 -10.69 1.18 -2.24
CA GLU A 43 -9.26 1.09 -1.93
C GLU A 43 -8.63 -0.22 -2.41
N GLN A 44 -9.33 -1.35 -2.19
CA GLN A 44 -8.90 -2.67 -2.67
C GLN A 44 -8.92 -2.75 -4.20
N GLU A 45 -9.97 -2.22 -4.81
CA GLU A 45 -10.15 -2.21 -6.25
C GLU A 45 -9.08 -1.37 -6.95
N ALA A 46 -8.82 -0.16 -6.45
CA ALA A 46 -7.79 0.74 -6.97
C ALA A 46 -6.40 0.09 -6.90
N ALA A 47 -6.05 -0.56 -5.78
CA ALA A 47 -4.79 -1.28 -5.65
C ALA A 47 -4.69 -2.46 -6.64
N ARG A 48 -5.80 -3.18 -6.87
CA ARG A 48 -5.85 -4.28 -7.83
C ARG A 48 -5.65 -3.79 -9.27
N ILE A 49 -6.32 -2.70 -9.66
CA ILE A 49 -6.19 -2.07 -10.98
C ILE A 49 -4.75 -1.57 -11.19
N MET A 50 -4.19 -0.87 -10.21
CA MET A 50 -2.81 -0.36 -10.29
C MET A 50 -1.81 -1.50 -10.42
N LYS A 51 -1.95 -2.57 -9.62
CA LYS A 51 -1.08 -3.73 -9.73
C LYS A 51 -1.12 -4.34 -11.13
N ALA A 52 -2.31 -4.59 -11.67
CA ALA A 52 -2.47 -5.17 -13.00
C ALA A 52 -1.84 -4.28 -14.08
N SER A 53 -2.01 -2.95 -13.96
CA SER A 53 -1.42 -1.97 -14.87
C SER A 53 0.10 -1.98 -14.82
N ILE A 54 0.69 -1.99 -13.61
CA ILE A 54 2.14 -2.09 -13.43
C ILE A 54 2.66 -3.40 -14.01
N ASP A 55 2.01 -4.54 -13.75
CA ASP A 55 2.45 -5.84 -14.27
C ASP A 55 2.54 -5.83 -15.81
N ILE A 56 1.53 -5.27 -16.49
CA ILE A 56 1.49 -5.14 -17.96
C ILE A 56 2.62 -4.23 -18.46
N ILE A 57 2.77 -3.04 -17.88
CA ILE A 57 3.80 -2.08 -18.31
C ILE A 57 5.19 -2.65 -18.06
N SER A 58 5.40 -3.27 -16.91
CA SER A 58 6.70 -3.86 -16.55
C SER A 58 7.07 -5.00 -17.49
N ALA A 59 6.10 -5.82 -17.92
CA ALA A 59 6.33 -6.85 -18.93
C ALA A 59 6.76 -6.23 -20.25
N TYR A 60 6.02 -5.23 -20.74
CA TYR A 60 6.37 -4.52 -21.96
C TYR A 60 7.76 -3.87 -21.88
N CYS A 61 8.09 -3.21 -20.78
CA CYS A 61 9.40 -2.59 -20.57
C CYS A 61 10.53 -3.62 -20.59
N ARG A 62 10.34 -4.79 -19.98
CA ARG A 62 11.33 -5.88 -20.01
C ARG A 62 11.53 -6.45 -21.41
N ASP A 63 10.44 -6.70 -22.13
CA ASP A 63 10.49 -7.32 -23.46
C ASP A 63 11.13 -6.40 -24.51
N ASN A 64 11.11 -5.08 -24.27
CA ASN A 64 11.63 -4.06 -25.18
C ASN A 64 12.88 -3.33 -24.64
N GLU A 65 13.46 -3.81 -23.55
CA GLU A 65 14.66 -3.22 -22.91
C GLU A 65 14.53 -1.72 -22.56
N ILE A 66 13.32 -1.28 -22.16
CA ILE A 66 13.01 0.11 -21.81
C ILE A 66 13.24 0.33 -20.31
N ASN A 67 14.03 1.35 -19.95
CA ASN A 67 14.24 1.80 -18.56
C ASN A 67 14.68 0.69 -17.60
N ILE A 68 15.49 -0.27 -18.06
CA ILE A 68 15.99 -1.38 -17.24
C ILE A 68 17.14 -0.89 -16.33
N ASP A 69 16.82 -0.62 -15.07
CA ASP A 69 17.79 -0.21 -14.05
C ASP A 69 17.66 -1.10 -12.80
N ARG A 70 18.55 -2.09 -12.67
CA ARG A 70 18.53 -3.03 -11.53
C ARG A 70 18.94 -2.41 -10.20
N ILE A 71 19.61 -1.26 -10.24
CA ILE A 71 20.11 -0.57 -9.03
C ILE A 71 18.98 0.27 -8.45
N ASN A 72 18.37 1.11 -9.29
CA ASN A 72 17.33 2.05 -8.87
C ASN A 72 15.92 1.47 -8.95
N ASP A 73 15.68 0.45 -9.77
CA ASP A 73 14.42 -0.26 -9.91
C ASP A 73 14.62 -1.80 -9.83
N PRO A 74 14.86 -2.37 -8.63
CA PRO A 74 15.13 -3.80 -8.48
C PRO A 74 13.99 -4.71 -8.96
N ALA A 75 12.76 -4.21 -8.94
CA ALA A 75 11.58 -4.93 -9.42
C ALA A 75 11.42 -4.85 -10.95
N LEU A 76 12.27 -4.10 -11.64
CA LEU A 76 12.27 -3.91 -13.10
C LEU A 76 10.88 -3.48 -13.59
N THR A 77 10.31 -2.49 -12.92
CA THR A 77 9.02 -1.92 -13.28
C THR A 77 9.10 -1.05 -14.54
N GLY A 78 10.26 -0.43 -14.79
CA GLY A 78 10.44 0.56 -15.84
C GLY A 78 9.84 1.94 -15.50
N LEU A 79 9.29 2.10 -14.28
CA LEU A 79 8.50 3.25 -13.85
C LEU A 79 9.24 4.20 -12.89
N VAL A 80 10.41 3.83 -12.36
CA VAL A 80 11.26 4.77 -11.58
C VAL A 80 11.82 5.88 -12.49
N GLY A 81 12.04 5.56 -13.77
CA GLY A 81 12.64 6.45 -14.77
C GLY A 81 14.14 6.70 -14.54
N GLY A 82 14.89 6.90 -15.64
CA GLY A 82 16.33 7.16 -15.57
C GLY A 82 16.68 8.48 -14.87
N GLU A 83 17.84 8.53 -14.22
CA GLU A 83 18.26 9.66 -13.37
C GLU A 83 18.64 10.93 -14.13
N MET A 84 18.84 10.89 -15.46
CA MET A 84 19.07 12.09 -16.27
C MET A 84 18.59 11.89 -17.71
N THR A 85 17.61 12.70 -18.14
CA THR A 85 17.43 13.03 -19.56
C THR A 85 17.80 14.50 -19.76
N GLY A 86 18.18 14.90 -20.99
CA GLY A 86 18.62 16.28 -21.32
C GLY A 86 17.61 17.40 -21.06
N ILE A 87 16.44 17.09 -20.48
CA ILE A 87 15.34 18.00 -20.17
C ILE A 87 14.96 18.01 -18.66
N THR A 88 15.71 17.33 -17.79
CA THR A 88 15.36 17.20 -16.35
C THR A 88 16.33 17.99 -15.45
N THR A 89 15.84 19.00 -14.74
CA THR A 89 16.64 19.90 -13.85
C THR A 89 16.55 19.57 -12.36
N THR A 90 15.68 18.64 -11.94
CA THR A 90 15.58 18.25 -10.53
C THR A 90 15.47 16.73 -10.40
N LEU A 91 16.39 16.12 -9.65
CA LEU A 91 16.29 14.74 -9.19
C LEU A 91 15.06 14.66 -8.27
N GLY A 92 13.92 14.18 -8.77
CA GLY A 92 12.86 13.71 -7.88
C GLY A 92 13.47 12.66 -6.94
N HIS A 93 13.21 12.75 -5.63
CA HIS A 93 13.77 11.82 -4.65
C HIS A 93 13.47 10.37 -5.04
N LEU A 94 14.52 9.56 -5.22
CA LEU A 94 14.40 8.16 -5.63
C LEU A 94 13.47 7.39 -4.70
N GLU A 95 13.54 7.68 -3.40
CA GLU A 95 12.68 7.10 -2.38
C GLU A 95 11.21 7.43 -2.61
N ALA A 96 10.90 8.67 -2.98
CA ALA A 96 9.54 9.07 -3.30
C ALA A 96 9.02 8.33 -4.54
N LYS A 97 9.83 8.24 -5.59
CA LYS A 97 9.48 7.50 -6.81
C LYS A 97 9.20 6.02 -6.52
N ARG A 98 10.09 5.37 -5.77
CA ARG A 98 9.92 3.97 -5.35
C ARG A 98 8.68 3.76 -4.50
N THR A 99 8.37 4.71 -3.61
CA THR A 99 7.15 4.65 -2.80
C THR A 99 5.90 4.62 -3.66
N THR A 100 5.88 5.38 -4.76
CA THR A 100 4.73 5.38 -5.70
C THR A 100 4.56 4.10 -6.51
N LEU A 101 5.52 3.15 -6.47
CA LEU A 101 5.38 1.86 -7.16
C LEU A 101 4.53 0.86 -6.39
N ASP A 102 4.29 1.08 -5.10
CA ASP A 102 3.45 0.20 -4.30
C ASP A 102 1.99 0.33 -4.78
N PRO A 103 1.31 -0.76 -5.18
CA PRO A 103 -0.08 -0.68 -5.63
C PRO A 103 -1.04 -0.08 -4.59
N ARG A 104 -0.71 -0.17 -3.30
CA ARG A 104 -1.48 0.46 -2.21
C ARG A 104 -1.44 1.99 -2.26
N PHE A 105 -0.54 2.57 -3.06
CA PHE A 105 -0.54 4.01 -3.31
C PHE A 105 -1.85 4.45 -4.00
N ALA A 106 -2.47 3.60 -4.83
CA ALA A 106 -3.79 3.89 -5.38
C ALA A 106 -4.88 3.94 -4.29
N SER A 107 -4.80 3.07 -3.27
CA SER A 107 -5.69 3.14 -2.10
C SER A 107 -5.52 4.46 -1.34
N LEU A 108 -4.28 4.95 -1.18
CA LEU A 108 -4.02 6.27 -0.62
C LEU A 108 -4.66 7.38 -1.47
N VAL A 109 -4.64 7.28 -2.79
CA VAL A 109 -5.31 8.26 -3.65
C VAL A 109 -6.84 8.21 -3.48
N VAL A 110 -7.45 7.03 -3.33
CA VAL A 110 -8.88 6.89 -2.98
C VAL A 110 -9.20 7.58 -1.65
N GLU A 111 -8.36 7.39 -0.63
CA GLU A 111 -8.48 8.08 0.66
C GLU A 111 -8.46 9.60 0.47
N LEU A 112 -7.50 10.13 -0.27
CA LEU A 112 -7.34 11.56 -0.55
C LEU A 112 -8.50 12.15 -1.36
N LEU A 113 -8.98 11.45 -2.40
CA LEU A 113 -10.15 11.87 -3.18
C LEU A 113 -11.41 11.90 -2.32
N THR A 114 -11.59 10.89 -1.47
CA THR A 114 -12.71 10.84 -0.51
C THR A 114 -12.63 12.00 0.49
N GLN A 115 -11.43 12.32 1.01
CA GLN A 115 -11.23 13.48 1.90
C GLN A 115 -11.51 14.82 1.20
N ALA A 116 -11.22 14.90 -0.11
CA ALA A 116 -11.57 16.04 -0.94
C ALA A 116 -13.07 16.13 -1.28
N GLY A 117 -13.87 15.14 -0.87
CA GLY A 117 -15.32 15.10 -1.07
C GLY A 117 -15.75 14.56 -2.43
N VAL A 118 -14.85 13.94 -3.19
CA VAL A 118 -15.14 13.31 -4.48
C VAL A 118 -16.06 12.10 -4.29
N LYS A 119 -17.06 11.98 -5.15
CA LYS A 119 -18.05 10.91 -5.16
C LYS A 119 -18.09 10.24 -6.52
N ARG A 120 -18.64 9.01 -6.54
CA ARG A 120 -18.91 8.29 -7.79
C ARG A 120 -19.77 9.15 -8.72
N GLY A 121 -19.31 9.28 -9.97
CA GLY A 121 -19.96 10.09 -11.00
C GLY A 121 -19.45 11.53 -11.10
N ASP A 122 -18.62 11.98 -10.16
CA ASP A 122 -17.92 13.26 -10.29
C ASP A 122 -16.85 13.18 -11.39
N THR A 123 -16.58 14.32 -12.03
CA THR A 123 -15.48 14.45 -12.98
C THR A 123 -14.27 15.05 -12.29
N ILE A 124 -13.12 14.39 -12.39
CA ILE A 124 -11.84 14.89 -11.86
C ILE A 124 -10.87 15.21 -13.00
N ALA A 125 -9.98 16.18 -12.76
CA ALA A 125 -8.86 16.46 -13.64
C ALA A 125 -7.56 15.92 -13.02
N ILE A 126 -6.77 15.16 -13.79
CA ILE A 126 -5.48 14.62 -13.35
C ILE A 126 -4.36 15.38 -14.04
N GLY A 127 -3.64 16.21 -13.27
CA GLY A 127 -2.38 16.80 -13.69
C GLY A 127 -1.21 15.99 -13.15
N SER A 128 -0.48 15.29 -14.01
CA SER A 128 0.62 14.41 -13.61
C SER A 128 1.98 14.87 -14.13
N SER A 129 3.02 14.67 -13.33
CA SER A 129 4.41 14.82 -13.78
C SER A 129 4.88 13.57 -14.54
N GLY A 130 5.55 13.76 -15.68
CA GLY A 130 6.23 12.68 -16.38
C GLY A 130 7.34 12.00 -15.57
N SER A 131 7.81 12.63 -14.48
CA SER A 131 8.80 12.02 -13.57
C SER A 131 8.22 11.01 -12.57
N PHE A 132 6.89 10.94 -12.43
CA PHE A 132 6.19 10.01 -11.53
C PHE A 132 5.09 9.23 -12.29
N PRO A 133 5.45 8.40 -13.27
CA PRO A 133 4.46 7.66 -14.05
C PRO A 133 3.66 6.68 -13.20
N ALA A 134 4.25 6.11 -12.14
CA ALA A 134 3.53 5.25 -11.20
C ALA A 134 2.43 5.99 -10.42
N LEU A 135 2.67 7.25 -10.05
CA LEU A 135 1.66 8.09 -9.42
C LEU A 135 0.51 8.43 -10.38
N MET A 136 0.81 8.65 -11.66
CA MET A 136 -0.22 8.83 -12.69
C MET A 136 -1.12 7.59 -12.78
N ILE A 137 -0.52 6.39 -12.80
CA ILE A 137 -1.27 5.12 -12.80
C ILE A 137 -2.11 4.99 -11.52
N ALA A 138 -1.55 5.32 -10.36
CA ALA A 138 -2.28 5.28 -9.09
C ALA A 138 -3.53 6.18 -9.13
N SER A 139 -3.40 7.41 -9.65
CA SER A 139 -4.51 8.35 -9.78
C SER A 139 -5.59 7.86 -10.74
N LEU A 140 -5.20 7.28 -11.88
CA LEU A 140 -6.15 6.69 -12.83
C LEU A 140 -6.86 5.47 -12.23
N ALA A 141 -6.13 4.60 -11.54
CA ALA A 141 -6.69 3.42 -10.89
C ALA A 141 -7.68 3.79 -9.78
N ALA A 142 -7.39 4.83 -9.00
CA ALA A 142 -8.30 5.35 -7.98
C ALA A 142 -9.57 5.94 -8.61
N ALA A 143 -9.42 6.70 -9.71
CA ALA A 143 -10.54 7.28 -10.43
C ALA A 143 -11.46 6.21 -11.05
N GLU A 144 -10.89 5.15 -11.62
CA GLU A 144 -11.65 4.03 -12.20
C GLU A 144 -12.39 3.22 -11.12
N ALA A 145 -11.78 3.08 -9.94
CA ALA A 145 -12.38 2.31 -8.86
C ALA A 145 -13.61 2.99 -8.23
N MET A 146 -13.65 4.33 -8.18
CA MET A 146 -14.67 5.12 -7.45
C MET A 146 -15.94 5.38 -8.28
#